data_AF-A0A8L8K5D6-F1
#
_entry.id   AF-A0A8L8K5D6-F1
#
_cell.length_a   1.000
_cell.length_b   1.000
_cell.length_c   1.000
_cell.angle_alpha   90.00
_cell.angle_beta   90.00
_cell.angle_gamma   90.00
#
_symmetry.space_group_name_H-M   'P 1'
#
loop_
_entity.id
_entity.type
_entity.pdbx_description
1 polymer ?
#
loop_
_entity_poly.entity_id
_entity_poly.type
_entity_poly.pdbx_seq_one_letter_code
_entity_poly.pdbx_strand_id
1 'polypeptide(L)'
;LLLGICTALALITVFSAIGIVERCQIQSGGIYFLVSHVLGGRLGGAVGLIYALGQAVATGLVAVGFAESVAHLFDSDSRTFTKVIAIATLLLLTAVNTAGVSWVVRLQLVLLGFLALAVLDFLMGALFTSDPSHGISRFSYTRLRENADPMYSSVNCTPVGFDRIIPEQSFFTVFGVFFANFLGVLAGESSCGSGKNFFDNSNNERSKNCFKLLIE
;
A
#
# COMPACT_ATOMS: atom_id res chain seq x y z
N LEU A 1 -5.01 -7.41 -16.41
CA LEU A 1 -4.94 -6.06 -17.04
C LEU A 1 -4.74 -4.95 -16.02
N LEU A 2 -5.63 -4.80 -15.03
CA LEU A 2 -5.51 -3.79 -13.95
C LEU A 2 -4.12 -3.76 -13.28
N LEU A 3 -3.67 -4.94 -12.80
CA LEU A 3 -2.34 -5.10 -12.21
C LEU A 3 -1.24 -4.61 -13.15
N GLY A 4 -1.25 -5.05 -14.42
CA GLY A 4 -0.24 -4.67 -15.40
C GLY A 4 -0.15 -3.16 -15.63
N ILE A 5 -1.29 -2.46 -15.70
CA ILE A 5 -1.33 -1.00 -15.85
C ILE A 5 -0.77 -0.31 -14.59
N CYS A 6 -1.22 -0.72 -13.40
CA CYS A 6 -0.76 -0.11 -12.15
C CYS A 6 0.74 -0.32 -11.92
N THR A 7 1.23 -1.54 -12.15
CA THR A 7 2.66 -1.86 -12.08
C THR A 7 3.45 -1.06 -13.11
N ALA A 8 2.97 -0.91 -14.35
CA ALA A 8 3.66 -0.11 -15.36
C ALA A 8 3.77 1.37 -14.93
N LEU A 9 2.68 1.96 -14.40
CA LEU A 9 2.69 3.34 -13.89
C LEU A 9 3.69 3.49 -12.74
N ALA A 10 3.66 2.58 -11.77
CA ALA A 10 4.59 2.59 -10.64
C ALA A 10 6.05 2.46 -11.10
N LEU A 11 6.35 1.55 -12.04
CA LEU A 11 7.69 1.36 -12.59
C LEU A 11 8.17 2.60 -13.36
N ILE A 12 7.32 3.24 -14.14
CA ILE A 12 7.66 4.49 -14.84
C ILE A 12 8.05 5.57 -13.82
N THR A 13 7.29 5.71 -12.72
CA THR A 13 7.60 6.68 -11.66
C THR A 13 8.93 6.37 -10.98
N VAL A 14 9.16 5.11 -10.59
CA VAL A 14 10.41 4.67 -9.94
C VAL A 14 11.62 4.87 -10.85
N PHE A 15 11.53 4.47 -12.13
CA PHE A 15 12.63 4.70 -13.07
C PHE A 15 12.91 6.19 -13.31
N SER A 16 11.87 7.03 -13.32
CA SER A 16 12.06 8.48 -13.39
C SER A 16 12.76 9.02 -12.15
N ALA A 17 12.42 8.54 -10.95
CA ALA A 17 13.05 8.95 -9.71
C ALA A 17 14.53 8.54 -9.66
N ILE A 18 14.85 7.32 -10.08
CA ILE A 18 16.23 6.81 -10.20
C ILE A 18 17.06 7.73 -11.12
N GLY A 19 16.53 8.09 -12.29
CA GLY A 19 17.23 8.97 -13.22
C GLY A 19 17.52 10.37 -12.68
N ILE A 20 16.69 10.87 -11.75
CA ILE A 20 16.92 12.15 -11.06
C ILE A 20 18.02 12.00 -9.99
N VAL A 21 17.95 10.94 -9.18
CA VAL A 21 18.93 10.66 -8.12
C VAL A 21 20.33 10.44 -8.67
N GLU A 22 20.48 9.78 -9.82
CA GLU A 22 21.79 9.56 -10.45
C GLU A 22 22.45 10.85 -10.96
N ARG A 23 21.65 11.84 -11.39
CA ARG A 23 22.15 13.09 -12.00
C ARG A 23 22.42 14.20 -10.99
N CYS A 24 21.85 14.10 -9.79
CA CYS A 24 21.96 15.12 -8.76
C CYS A 24 22.87 14.64 -7.62
N GLN A 25 24.00 15.32 -7.39
CA GLN A 25 24.83 15.03 -6.23
C GLN A 25 24.10 15.44 -4.94
N ILE A 26 23.69 14.43 -4.16
CA ILE A 26 22.88 14.62 -2.95
C ILE A 26 23.75 15.22 -1.85
N GLN A 27 23.57 16.52 -1.61
CA GLN A 27 24.09 17.18 -0.42
C GLN A 27 23.04 17.09 0.69
N SER A 28 23.05 15.99 1.45
CA SER A 28 22.35 15.82 2.75
C SER A 28 20.98 16.52 2.91
N GLY A 29 20.05 16.30 1.98
CA GLY A 29 18.67 16.77 2.06
C GLY A 29 17.72 15.69 1.54
N GLY A 30 16.54 15.55 2.14
CA GLY A 30 15.54 14.54 1.72
C GLY A 30 14.98 14.80 0.30
N ILE A 31 14.08 13.94 -0.17
CA ILE A 31 13.52 14.00 -1.54
C ILE A 31 12.96 15.39 -1.89
N TYR A 32 12.28 16.06 -0.96
CA TYR A 32 11.74 17.39 -1.22
C TYR A 32 12.82 18.42 -1.55
N PHE A 33 13.98 18.32 -0.90
CA PHE A 33 15.13 19.17 -1.21
C PHE A 33 15.63 18.86 -2.63
N LEU A 34 15.73 17.57 -2.99
CA LEU A 34 16.14 17.12 -4.32
C LEU A 34 15.19 17.62 -5.43
N VAL A 35 13.88 17.43 -5.26
CA VAL A 35 12.87 17.84 -6.23
C VAL A 35 12.81 19.36 -6.37
N SER A 36 12.90 20.10 -5.26
CA SER A 36 12.95 21.57 -5.30
C SER A 36 14.19 22.12 -5.99
N HIS A 37 15.32 21.39 -5.93
CA HIS A 37 16.56 21.76 -6.59
C HIS A 37 16.52 21.51 -8.10
N VAL A 38 15.83 20.44 -8.55
CA VAL A 38 15.75 20.05 -9.97
C VAL A 38 14.63 20.76 -10.73
N LEU A 39 13.43 20.88 -10.13
CA LEU A 39 12.27 21.51 -10.77
C LEU A 39 12.16 23.02 -10.47
N GLY A 40 13.00 23.54 -9.57
CA GLY A 40 12.91 24.90 -9.04
C GLY A 40 11.87 25.03 -7.91
N GLY A 41 12.10 25.97 -7.00
CA GLY A 41 11.33 26.09 -5.75
C GLY A 41 9.81 26.26 -5.92
N ARG A 42 9.35 26.86 -7.03
CA ARG A 42 7.91 27.05 -7.31
C ARG A 42 7.19 25.74 -7.69
N LEU A 43 7.78 24.93 -8.57
CA LEU A 43 7.19 23.66 -8.99
C LEU A 43 7.38 22.58 -7.92
N GLY A 44 8.54 22.54 -7.26
CA GLY A 44 8.80 21.61 -6.15
C GLY A 44 7.83 21.79 -4.97
N GLY A 45 7.49 23.04 -4.62
CA GLY A 45 6.52 23.33 -3.57
C GLY A 45 5.10 22.86 -3.89
N ALA A 46 4.64 23.08 -5.13
CA ALA A 46 3.32 22.64 -5.57
C ALA A 46 3.18 21.12 -5.59
N VAL A 47 4.18 20.42 -6.15
CA VAL A 47 4.20 18.94 -6.19
C VAL A 47 4.30 18.37 -4.77
N GLY A 48 5.12 18.96 -3.91
CA GLY A 48 5.26 18.53 -2.51
C GLY A 48 3.97 18.66 -1.71
N LEU A 49 3.20 19.75 -1.91
CA LEU A 49 1.91 19.94 -1.25
C LEU A 49 0.89 18.89 -1.70
N ILE A 50 0.81 18.61 -3.01
CA ILE A 50 -0.09 17.58 -3.56
C ILE A 50 0.27 16.20 -3.01
N TYR A 51 1.57 15.88 -2.97
CA TYR A 51 2.04 14.61 -2.42
C TYR A 51 1.72 14.47 -0.93
N ALA A 52 1.93 15.51 -0.12
CA ALA A 52 1.60 15.49 1.30
C ALA A 52 0.09 15.26 1.54
N LEU A 53 -0.78 15.93 0.76
CA LEU A 53 -2.23 15.70 0.81
C LEU A 53 -2.60 14.27 0.38
N GLY A 54 -1.97 13.76 -0.68
CA GLY A 54 -2.16 12.39 -1.14
C GLY A 54 -1.83 11.35 -0.05
N GLN A 55 -0.69 11.52 0.63
CA GLN A 55 -0.28 10.62 1.71
C GLN A 55 -1.19 10.74 2.95
N ALA A 56 -1.71 11.93 3.24
CA ALA A 56 -2.70 12.11 4.31
C ALA A 56 -4.00 11.34 4.03
N VAL A 57 -4.50 11.41 2.79
CA VAL A 57 -5.70 10.66 2.36
C VAL A 57 -5.44 9.16 2.36
N ALA A 58 -4.29 8.70 1.87
CA ALA A 58 -3.90 7.29 1.87
C ALA A 58 -3.85 6.72 3.30
N THR A 59 -3.29 7.48 4.24
CA THR A 59 -3.27 7.10 5.67
C THR A 59 -4.69 6.96 6.23
N GLY A 60 -5.60 7.88 5.87
CA GLY A 60 -7.00 7.81 6.25
C GLY A 60 -7.70 6.57 5.70
N LEU A 61 -7.43 6.20 4.43
CA LEU A 61 -7.99 5.01 3.80
C LEU A 61 -7.60 3.72 4.55
N VAL A 62 -6.32 3.57 4.90
CA VAL A 62 -5.84 2.40 5.66
C VAL A 62 -6.47 2.35 7.06
N ALA A 63 -6.61 3.48 7.74
CA ALA A 63 -7.24 3.54 9.06
C ALA A 63 -8.73 3.15 9.03
N VAL A 64 -9.47 3.56 7.99
CA VAL A 64 -10.87 3.18 7.81
C VAL A 64 -11.00 1.67 7.51
N GLY A 65 -10.16 1.11 6.63
CA GLY A 65 -10.17 -0.32 6.34
C GLY A 65 -9.84 -1.18 7.57
N PHE A 66 -8.91 -0.73 8.41
CA PHE A 66 -8.67 -1.34 9.72
C PHE A 66 -9.89 -1.27 10.62
N ALA A 67 -10.54 -0.10 10.72
CA ALA A 67 -11.72 0.08 11.56
C ALA A 67 -12.91 -0.77 11.11
N GLU A 68 -13.12 -0.97 9.81
CA GLU A 68 -14.14 -1.87 9.26
C GLU A 68 -13.85 -3.33 9.64
N SER A 69 -12.59 -3.75 9.53
CA SER A 69 -12.16 -5.09 9.92
C SER A 69 -12.38 -5.34 11.41
N VAL A 70 -12.04 -4.37 12.27
CA VAL A 70 -12.26 -4.45 13.72
C VAL A 70 -13.75 -4.42 14.05
N ALA A 71 -14.55 -3.56 13.42
CA ALA A 71 -16.00 -3.51 13.66
C ALA A 71 -16.68 -4.85 13.33
N HIS A 72 -16.25 -5.53 12.26
CA HIS A 72 -16.70 -6.88 11.93
C HIS A 72 -16.34 -7.92 13.00
N LEU A 73 -15.19 -7.80 13.69
CA LEU A 73 -14.84 -8.70 14.79
C LEU A 73 -15.73 -8.53 16.03
N PHE A 74 -16.31 -7.35 16.21
CA PHE A 74 -17.22 -7.03 17.33
C PHE A 74 -18.71 -7.20 16.97
N ASP A 75 -19.02 -7.74 15.78
CA ASP A 75 -20.39 -7.96 15.29
C ASP A 75 -21.28 -6.70 15.32
N SER A 76 -20.66 -5.52 15.16
CA SER A 76 -21.35 -4.23 15.21
C SER A 76 -21.20 -3.50 13.88
N ASP A 77 -22.22 -3.62 13.02
CA ASP A 77 -22.31 -2.94 11.71
C ASP A 77 -22.74 -1.46 11.80
N SER A 78 -22.70 -0.86 13.00
CA SER A 78 -23.09 0.54 13.14
C SER A 78 -22.02 1.48 12.56
N ARG A 79 -22.41 2.27 11.55
CA ARG A 79 -21.52 3.23 10.86
C ARG A 79 -20.83 4.23 11.81
N THR A 80 -21.49 4.55 12.93
CA THR A 80 -20.93 5.43 13.97
C THR A 80 -19.77 4.74 14.69
N PHE A 81 -19.88 3.43 14.98
CA PHE A 81 -18.85 2.66 15.66
C PHE A 81 -17.58 2.53 14.82
N THR A 82 -17.70 2.23 13.53
CA THR A 82 -16.57 2.20 12.60
C THR A 82 -15.83 3.55 12.56
N LYS A 83 -16.56 4.66 12.52
CA LYS A 83 -15.96 6.02 12.53
C LYS A 83 -15.20 6.30 13.84
N VAL A 84 -15.77 5.91 14.98
CA VAL A 84 -15.13 6.09 16.29
C VAL A 84 -13.83 5.29 16.36
N ILE A 85 -13.83 4.03 15.91
CA ILE A 85 -12.62 3.19 15.87
C ILE A 85 -11.57 3.79 14.93
N ALA A 86 -11.97 4.27 13.75
CA ALA A 86 -11.05 4.89 12.80
C ALA A 86 -10.36 6.14 13.40
N ILE A 87 -11.14 7.03 14.04
CA ILE A 87 -10.61 8.23 14.69
C ILE A 87 -9.68 7.85 15.86
N ALA A 88 -10.09 6.89 16.70
CA ALA A 88 -9.27 6.41 17.80
C ALA A 88 -7.94 5.81 17.32
N THR A 89 -7.98 5.03 16.24
CA THR A 89 -6.79 4.43 15.61
C THR A 89 -5.85 5.51 15.06
N LEU A 90 -6.38 6.52 14.36
CA LEU A 90 -5.59 7.65 13.86
C LEU A 90 -4.91 8.43 14.99
N LEU A 91 -5.63 8.71 16.08
CA LEU A 91 -5.07 9.38 17.26
C LEU A 91 -3.96 8.54 17.92
N LEU A 92 -4.16 7.23 18.03
CA LEU A 92 -3.17 6.31 18.58
C LEU A 92 -1.92 6.25 17.70
N LEU A 93 -2.07 6.10 16.39
CA LEU A 93 -0.96 6.10 15.43
C LEU A 93 -0.20 7.43 15.47
N THR A 94 -0.92 8.56 15.58
CA THR A 94 -0.31 9.88 15.73
C THR A 94 0.50 9.98 17.02
N ALA A 95 -0.04 9.50 18.14
CA ALA A 95 0.67 9.49 19.42
C ALA A 95 1.95 8.62 19.35
N VAL A 96 1.87 7.43 18.75
CA VAL A 96 3.03 6.54 18.55
C VAL A 96 4.09 7.22 17.68
N ASN A 97 3.68 7.88 16.60
CA ASN A 97 4.61 8.60 15.73
C ASN A 97 5.31 9.77 16.46
N THR A 98 4.61 10.46 17.36
CA THR A 98 5.22 11.52 18.18
C THR A 98 6.14 11.02 19.29
N ALA A 99 5.95 9.79 19.77
CA ALA A 99 6.74 9.21 20.87
C ALA A 99 8.18 8.83 20.47
N GLY A 100 8.44 8.57 19.18
CA GLY A 100 9.81 8.42 18.67
C GLY A 100 9.92 7.48 17.48
N VAL A 101 10.49 7.99 16.38
CA VAL A 101 10.67 7.26 15.11
C VAL A 101 11.54 6.00 15.24
N SER A 102 12.50 5.97 16.16
CA SER A 102 13.39 4.81 16.35
C SER A 102 12.66 3.56 16.83
N TRP A 103 11.57 3.72 17.58
CA TRP A 103 10.71 2.61 17.99
C TRP A 103 9.85 2.12 16.83
N VAL A 104 9.31 3.06 16.05
CA VAL A 104 8.47 2.77 14.88
C VAL A 104 9.21 1.93 13.84
N VAL A 105 10.47 2.24 13.54
CA VAL A 105 11.26 1.46 12.58
C VAL A 105 11.45 0.01 13.02
N ARG A 106 11.65 -0.24 14.33
CA ARG A 106 11.75 -1.61 14.86
C ARG A 106 10.42 -2.36 14.78
N LEU A 107 9.31 -1.67 15.06
CA LEU A 107 7.97 -2.25 14.92
C LEU A 107 7.64 -2.58 13.47
N GLN A 108 8.03 -1.75 12.51
CA GLN A 108 7.81 -1.99 11.08
C GLN A 108 8.41 -3.33 10.63
N LEU A 109 9.64 -3.64 11.04
CA LEU A 109 10.29 -4.92 10.71
C LEU A 109 9.56 -6.12 11.33
N VAL A 110 9.04 -5.96 12.55
CA VAL A 110 8.22 -7.00 13.20
C VAL A 110 6.89 -7.18 12.47
N LEU A 111 6.22 -6.07 12.09
CA LEU A 111 4.97 -6.09 11.33
C LEU A 111 5.15 -6.73 9.94
N LEU A 112 6.27 -6.48 9.27
CA LEU A 112 6.63 -7.13 8.02
C LEU A 112 6.71 -8.65 8.20
N GLY A 113 7.31 -9.12 9.30
CA GLY A 113 7.35 -10.54 9.65
C GLY A 113 5.95 -11.14 9.84
N PHE A 114 5.07 -10.45 10.57
CA PHE A 114 3.67 -10.89 10.73
C PHE A 114 2.90 -10.90 9.40
N LEU A 115 3.11 -9.90 8.55
CA LEU A 115 2.50 -9.85 7.22
C LEU A 115 2.96 -11.05 6.36
N ALA A 116 4.25 -11.35 6.35
CA ALA A 116 4.80 -12.49 5.62
C ALA A 116 4.19 -13.82 6.13
N LEU A 117 4.06 -13.99 7.45
CA LEU A 117 3.40 -15.16 8.04
C LEU A 117 1.92 -15.24 7.64
N ALA A 118 1.19 -14.12 7.65
CA ALA A 118 -0.21 -14.09 7.23
C ALA A 118 -0.38 -14.47 5.74
N VAL A 119 0.53 -14.02 4.87
CA VAL A 119 0.54 -14.42 3.45
C VAL A 119 0.82 -15.92 3.30
N LEU A 120 1.79 -16.45 4.05
CA LEU A 120 2.09 -17.89 4.03
C LEU A 120 0.91 -18.72 4.54
N ASP A 121 0.26 -18.30 5.61
CA ASP A 121 -0.94 -18.94 6.16
C ASP A 121 -2.09 -18.92 5.15
N PHE A 122 -2.34 -17.78 4.52
CA PHE A 122 -3.33 -17.66 3.44
C PHE A 122 -3.02 -18.60 2.26
N LEU A 123 -1.76 -18.69 1.82
CA LEU A 123 -1.35 -19.60 0.74
C LEU A 123 -1.53 -21.07 1.13
N MET A 124 -1.19 -21.45 2.36
CA MET A 124 -1.44 -22.80 2.87
C MET A 124 -2.95 -23.09 2.94
N GLY A 125 -3.75 -22.15 3.44
CA GLY A 125 -5.21 -22.23 3.45
C GLY A 125 -5.78 -22.46 2.05
N ALA A 126 -5.36 -21.67 1.07
CA ALA A 126 -5.82 -21.78 -0.31
C ALA A 126 -5.44 -23.12 -0.98
N LEU A 127 -4.28 -23.69 -0.66
CA LEU A 127 -3.81 -24.95 -1.26
C LEU A 127 -4.39 -26.21 -0.60
N PHE A 128 -4.54 -26.20 0.74
CA PHE A 128 -4.85 -27.40 1.51
C PHE A 128 -6.29 -27.46 2.06
N THR A 129 -6.95 -26.31 2.25
CA THR A 129 -8.33 -26.29 2.76
C THR A 129 -9.34 -26.44 1.62
N SER A 130 -10.44 -27.12 1.90
CA SER A 130 -11.57 -27.23 0.98
C SER A 130 -12.84 -27.25 1.80
N ASP A 131 -13.57 -26.13 1.76
CA ASP A 131 -14.88 -25.99 2.39
C ASP A 131 -15.92 -25.54 1.36
N PRO A 132 -16.65 -26.51 0.76
CA PRO A 132 -17.70 -26.20 -0.21
C PRO A 132 -18.83 -25.34 0.35
N SER A 133 -19.06 -25.33 1.66
CA SER A 133 -20.16 -24.57 2.28
C SER A 133 -19.92 -23.05 2.27
N HIS A 134 -18.64 -22.64 2.26
CA HIS A 134 -18.21 -21.24 2.18
C HIS A 134 -17.69 -20.87 0.78
N GLY A 135 -17.91 -21.71 -0.23
CA GLY A 135 -17.44 -21.46 -1.60
C GLY A 135 -15.94 -21.66 -1.82
N ILE A 136 -15.24 -22.28 -0.87
CA ILE A 136 -13.80 -22.53 -0.93
C ILE A 136 -13.55 -23.93 -1.47
N SER A 137 -13.26 -24.06 -2.76
CA SER A 137 -12.90 -25.33 -3.40
C SER A 137 -11.41 -25.37 -3.77
N ARG A 138 -10.87 -26.57 -3.99
CA ARG A 138 -9.50 -26.75 -4.52
C ARG A 138 -9.32 -26.03 -5.84
N PHE A 139 -8.07 -25.69 -6.14
CA PHE A 139 -7.67 -25.20 -7.45
C PHE A 139 -8.14 -26.14 -8.57
N SER A 140 -8.98 -25.61 -9.46
CA SER A 140 -9.48 -26.30 -10.64
C SER A 140 -9.37 -25.41 -11.87
N TYR A 141 -8.93 -25.99 -12.98
CA TYR A 141 -8.86 -25.29 -14.27
C TYR A 141 -10.23 -24.78 -14.73
N THR A 142 -11.30 -25.53 -14.48
CA THR A 142 -12.67 -25.14 -14.85
C THR A 142 -13.10 -23.86 -14.14
N ARG A 143 -12.85 -23.76 -12.83
CA ARG A 143 -13.16 -22.56 -12.03
C ARG A 143 -12.32 -21.36 -12.42
N LEU A 144 -11.03 -21.56 -12.70
CA LEU A 144 -10.16 -20.48 -13.17
C LEU A 144 -10.69 -19.91 -14.50
N ARG A 145 -11.18 -20.77 -15.39
CA ARG A 145 -11.78 -20.35 -16.66
C ARG A 145 -13.11 -19.61 -16.46
N GLU A 146 -13.96 -20.07 -15.54
CA GLU A 146 -15.23 -19.40 -15.20
C GLU A 146 -15.02 -18.01 -14.58
N ASN A 147 -13.93 -17.82 -13.82
CA ASN A 147 -13.59 -16.54 -13.20
C ASN A 147 -12.68 -15.66 -14.07
N ALA A 148 -12.39 -16.06 -15.31
CA ALA A 148 -11.48 -15.33 -16.18
C ALA A 148 -12.11 -14.03 -16.73
N ASP A 149 -13.43 -14.01 -16.88
CA ASP A 149 -14.16 -12.88 -17.43
C ASP A 149 -14.60 -11.89 -16.34
N PRO A 150 -14.51 -10.57 -16.60
CA PRO A 150 -14.88 -9.57 -15.61
C PRO A 150 -16.39 -9.52 -15.42
N MET A 151 -16.81 -9.42 -14.15
CA MET A 151 -18.21 -9.27 -13.79
C MET A 151 -18.40 -7.96 -13.02
N TYR A 152 -19.03 -6.98 -13.68
CA TYR A 152 -19.30 -5.64 -13.12
C TYR A 152 -20.78 -5.43 -12.74
N SER A 153 -21.62 -6.44 -12.95
CA SER A 153 -23.07 -6.39 -12.68
C SER A 153 -23.37 -6.27 -11.18
N SER A 154 -24.51 -5.66 -10.85
CA SER A 154 -24.97 -5.38 -9.48
C SER A 154 -25.50 -6.61 -8.70
N VAL A 155 -25.58 -7.78 -9.34
CA VAL A 155 -26.12 -9.02 -8.75
C VAL A 155 -25.07 -10.11 -8.86
N ASN A 156 -24.85 -10.85 -7.77
CA ASN A 156 -23.97 -12.01 -7.77
C ASN A 156 -24.61 -13.16 -8.58
N CYS A 157 -23.92 -13.67 -9.60
CA CYS A 157 -24.39 -14.78 -10.44
C CYS A 157 -24.03 -16.14 -9.86
N THR A 158 -23.33 -16.18 -8.72
CA THR A 158 -22.90 -17.44 -8.11
C THR A 158 -23.98 -18.00 -7.19
N PRO A 159 -24.31 -19.30 -7.27
CA PRO A 159 -25.24 -19.96 -6.33
C PRO A 159 -24.71 -20.05 -4.89
N VAL A 160 -23.47 -19.59 -4.65
CA VAL A 160 -22.73 -19.72 -3.40
C VAL A 160 -22.14 -18.35 -3.08
N GLY A 161 -22.81 -17.59 -2.23
CA GLY A 161 -22.36 -16.27 -1.81
C GLY A 161 -23.46 -15.52 -1.06
N PHE A 162 -23.07 -14.42 -0.40
CA PHE A 162 -24.03 -13.52 0.23
C PHE A 162 -24.62 -12.59 -0.83
N ASP A 163 -25.94 -12.44 -0.86
CA ASP A 163 -26.62 -11.43 -1.67
C ASP A 163 -26.29 -10.04 -1.12
N ARG A 164 -25.21 -9.44 -1.63
CA ARG A 164 -24.90 -8.03 -1.39
C ARG A 164 -25.35 -7.23 -2.60
N ILE A 165 -26.19 -6.24 -2.36
CA ILE A 165 -26.53 -5.21 -3.35
C ILE A 165 -25.30 -4.33 -3.50
N ILE A 166 -24.52 -4.58 -4.55
CA ILE A 166 -23.34 -3.79 -4.88
C ILE A 166 -23.78 -2.75 -5.92
N PRO A 167 -23.44 -1.46 -5.75
CA PRO A 167 -23.71 -0.48 -6.79
C PRO A 167 -23.02 -0.88 -8.09
N GLU A 168 -23.60 -0.55 -9.25
CA GLU A 168 -23.00 -0.86 -10.56
C GLU A 168 -21.54 -0.39 -10.62
N GLN A 169 -20.65 -1.30 -10.97
CA GLN A 169 -19.23 -1.03 -11.04
C GLN A 169 -18.79 -0.79 -12.49
N SER A 170 -17.70 -0.06 -12.65
CA SER A 170 -17.02 0.10 -13.93
C SER A 170 -15.55 -0.25 -13.77
N PHE A 171 -14.87 -0.50 -14.88
CA PHE A 171 -13.42 -0.69 -14.88
C PHE A 171 -12.67 0.43 -14.14
N PHE A 172 -13.08 1.69 -14.34
CA PHE A 172 -12.42 2.84 -13.71
C PHE A 172 -12.68 2.92 -12.21
N THR A 173 -13.84 2.47 -11.74
CA THR A 173 -14.14 2.43 -10.30
C THR A 173 -13.23 1.43 -9.59
N VAL A 174 -13.12 0.22 -10.14
CA VAL A 174 -12.22 -0.82 -9.60
C VAL A 174 -10.76 -0.41 -9.72
N PHE A 175 -10.38 0.23 -10.84
CA PHE A 175 -9.06 0.79 -11.02
C PHE A 175 -8.73 1.83 -9.95
N GLY A 176 -9.63 2.76 -9.64
CA GLY A 176 -9.39 3.80 -8.62
C GLY A 176 -9.14 3.22 -7.23
N VAL A 177 -9.92 2.22 -6.82
CA VAL A 177 -9.73 1.53 -5.53
C VAL A 177 -8.42 0.75 -5.52
N PHE A 178 -8.11 0.04 -6.60
CA PHE A 178 -6.89 -0.76 -6.70
C PHE A 178 -5.63 0.12 -6.78
N PHE A 179 -5.68 1.24 -7.51
CA PHE A 179 -4.57 2.18 -7.67
C PHE A 179 -4.15 2.82 -6.34
N ALA A 180 -5.10 3.03 -5.42
CA ALA A 180 -4.78 3.54 -4.08
C ALA A 180 -3.75 2.65 -3.33
N ASN A 181 -3.75 1.34 -3.58
CA ASN A 181 -2.80 0.41 -2.99
C ASN A 181 -1.37 0.54 -3.56
N PHE A 182 -1.20 1.17 -4.73
CA PHE A 182 0.10 1.36 -5.38
C PHE A 182 0.77 2.70 -5.05
N LEU A 183 0.07 3.62 -4.38
CA LEU A 183 0.61 4.93 -4.00
C LEU A 183 1.77 4.85 -3.00
N GLY A 184 1.89 3.74 -2.25
CA GLY A 184 2.91 3.54 -1.23
C GLY A 184 4.34 3.30 -1.75
N VAL A 185 4.53 3.07 -3.06
CA VAL A 185 5.84 2.72 -3.64
C VAL A 185 6.91 3.79 -3.40
N LEU A 186 6.53 5.07 -3.26
CA LEU A 186 7.49 6.16 -3.02
C LEU A 186 7.86 6.37 -1.53
N ALA A 187 7.27 5.62 -0.61
CA ALA A 187 7.54 5.79 0.82
C ALA A 187 8.99 5.40 1.20
N GLY A 188 9.57 4.39 0.54
CA GLY A 188 10.94 3.91 0.79
C GLY A 188 12.03 4.95 0.48
N GLU A 189 11.81 5.83 -0.50
CA GLU A 189 12.77 6.87 -0.87
C GLU A 189 13.00 7.89 0.25
N SER A 190 11.96 8.18 1.06
CA SER A 190 11.98 9.28 2.03
C SER A 190 12.91 9.00 3.22
N SER A 191 13.08 7.72 3.55
CA SER A 191 14.01 7.22 4.56
C SER A 191 15.48 7.25 4.11
N CYS A 192 15.73 7.23 2.80
CA CYS A 192 17.09 7.11 2.23
C CYS A 192 17.95 8.39 2.44
N GLY A 193 17.32 9.55 2.67
CA GLY A 193 18.02 10.82 2.92
C GLY A 193 18.59 11.01 4.33
N SER A 194 18.26 10.15 5.30
CA SER A 194 18.61 10.34 6.72
C SER A 194 19.79 9.49 7.20
N GLY A 195 20.40 8.67 6.34
CA GLY A 195 21.54 7.82 6.67
C GLY A 195 22.85 8.59 6.84
N LYS A 196 22.98 9.39 7.90
CA LYS A 196 24.31 9.77 8.43
C LYS A 196 24.76 8.71 9.42
N ASN A 197 25.90 8.08 9.09
CA ASN A 197 26.75 7.24 9.95
C ASN A 197 26.41 5.74 10.06
N PHE A 198 26.41 5.02 8.94
CA PHE A 198 26.76 3.59 8.97
C PHE A 198 27.73 3.26 7.82
N PHE A 199 29.01 3.45 8.13
CA PHE A 199 30.24 2.98 7.47
C PHE A 199 30.58 3.43 6.04
N ASP A 200 31.58 4.31 6.00
CA ASP A 200 32.70 4.34 5.06
C ASP A 200 33.03 2.97 4.47
N ASN A 201 32.61 2.70 3.23
CA ASN A 201 33.44 2.21 2.11
C ASN A 201 32.54 1.83 0.90
N SER A 202 33.04 2.05 -0.31
CA SER A 202 32.51 1.54 -1.60
C SER A 202 31.27 2.22 -2.22
N ASN A 203 31.56 3.17 -3.12
CA ASN A 203 30.65 3.94 -3.97
C ASN A 203 29.81 3.13 -5.01
N ASN A 204 29.73 1.80 -4.92
CA ASN A 204 28.99 0.97 -5.89
C ASN A 204 27.80 0.19 -5.28
N GLU A 205 27.67 0.12 -3.96
CA GLU A 205 26.52 -0.52 -3.28
C GLU A 205 25.39 0.45 -2.91
N ARG A 206 25.62 1.75 -3.06
CA ARG A 206 24.70 2.82 -2.60
C ARG A 206 23.36 2.84 -3.35
N SER A 207 23.33 2.47 -4.64
CA SER A 207 22.09 2.33 -5.42
C SER A 207 21.33 1.05 -5.03
N LYS A 208 22.05 -0.04 -4.71
CA LYS A 208 21.45 -1.34 -4.37
C LYS A 208 20.80 -1.38 -2.98
N ASN A 209 21.32 -0.64 -2.00
CA ASN A 209 20.76 -0.63 -0.64
C ASN A 209 19.53 0.28 -0.50
N CYS A 210 19.45 1.39 -1.26
CA CYS A 210 18.22 2.18 -1.38
C CYS A 210 17.13 1.38 -2.14
N PHE A 211 17.54 0.53 -3.09
CA PHE A 211 16.69 -0.40 -3.85
C PHE A 211 16.13 -1.55 -2.98
N LYS A 212 16.89 -2.06 -2.01
CA LYS A 212 16.43 -3.12 -1.11
C LYS A 212 15.28 -2.67 -0.21
N LEU A 213 15.26 -1.38 0.18
CA LEU A 213 14.18 -0.74 0.95
C LEU A 213 12.98 -0.26 0.12
N LEU A 214 13.09 -0.27 -1.21
CA LEU A 214 12.01 0.06 -2.14
C LEU A 214 11.22 -1.18 -2.59
N ILE A 215 11.78 -2.37 -2.36
CA ILE A 215 11.21 -3.67 -2.77
C ILE A 215 10.77 -4.54 -1.59
N GLU A 216 11.27 -4.29 -0.37
CA GLU A 216 10.68 -4.82 0.88
C GLU A 216 9.62 -3.88 1.45
#